data_AF-A0A3D5IEZ1-F1
#
_entry.id   AF-A0A3D5IEZ1-F1
#
_cell.length_a   1.000
_cell.length_b   1.000
_cell.length_c   1.000
_cell.angle_alpha   90.00
_cell.angle_beta   90.00
_cell.angle_gamma   90.00
#
_symmetry.space_group_name_H-M   'P 1'
#
loop_
_entity.id
_entity.type
_entity.pdbx_description
1 polymer ?
#
loop_
_entity_poly.entity_id
_entity_poly.type
_entity_poly.pdbx_seq_one_letter_code
_entity_poly.pdbx_strand_id
1 'polypeptide(L)'
;MVVVMMCACWTGVLAEDVEREAFTSGDYEYALLDDGTVEITGYNGKAEKLTIPNMLNGKKVTSIDDRAFYRCDSLISIIIPDSVAKISANPFAYCSTLKSIFVSSEHPYFFAIDGVLFRKADSCLISYPKGREYTTYNIPQGITAIGNSAFFCCDSLISVAIPDSVISIRDSAFSCCKSLTSITIPDSVTSIGDETFSSCVSLTSVTIPDSVTSIGDSAFSSCVSLTSVTIPDSVTSIGNIAFSFCTSLTSITIPDSVTSIGDGAFYACYSLTSITIPDSVTSIGDWAFSSCTSLTSITIPDSVTFIGDSAFDFCESLTSVSIPDSVTFIGDNAFSGCPNLTLTVPRSSYAAEYAKTNNIPYTYPDANDWLNN
;
A
#
# COMPACT_ATOMS: atom_id res chain seq x y z
N MET A 1 -11.82 -26.39 12.57
CA MET A 1 -10.66 -25.84 13.31
C MET A 1 -10.38 -24.49 12.68
N VAL A 2 -10.73 -23.41 13.38
CA VAL A 2 -10.67 -22.04 12.85
C VAL A 2 -9.21 -21.61 12.87
N VAL A 3 -8.61 -21.38 11.71
CA VAL A 3 -7.27 -20.80 11.60
C VAL A 3 -7.44 -19.29 11.67
N VAL A 4 -7.03 -18.72 12.79
CA VAL A 4 -6.92 -17.27 12.99
C VAL A 4 -5.68 -16.83 12.23
N MET A 5 -5.89 -16.04 11.17
CA MET A 5 -4.83 -15.44 10.38
C MET A 5 -4.11 -14.40 11.25
N MET A 6 -2.88 -14.72 11.69
CA MET A 6 -1.98 -13.76 12.31
C MET A 6 -1.54 -12.77 11.24
N CYS A 7 -1.85 -11.50 11.47
CA CYS A 7 -1.34 -10.37 10.71
C CYS A 7 0.19 -10.37 10.80
N ALA A 8 0.87 -10.48 9.66
CA ALA A 8 2.32 -10.34 9.57
C ALA A 8 2.67 -8.88 9.84
N CYS A 9 3.01 -8.58 11.10
CA CYS A 9 3.66 -7.34 11.47
C CYS A 9 5.15 -7.52 11.20
N TRP A 10 5.70 -6.65 10.36
CA TRP A 10 7.06 -6.08 10.49
C TRP A 10 8.26 -7.00 10.22
N THR A 11 8.94 -6.78 9.09
CA THR A 11 10.39 -7.08 8.95
C THR A 11 11.09 -5.91 8.24
N GLY A 12 11.17 -4.78 8.92
CA GLY A 12 11.99 -3.64 8.50
C GLY A 12 13.03 -3.38 9.60
N VAL A 13 14.30 -3.60 9.26
CA VAL A 13 15.54 -3.34 10.00
C VAL A 13 15.38 -2.56 11.32
N LEU A 14 15.73 -3.22 12.43
CA LEU A 14 15.92 -2.60 13.73
C LEU A 14 16.95 -1.46 13.62
N ALA A 15 16.47 -0.21 13.49
CA ALA A 15 17.19 0.89 14.11
C ALA A 15 17.28 0.54 15.60
N GLU A 16 18.46 0.74 16.21
CA GLU A 16 18.62 0.58 17.65
C GLU A 16 17.54 1.42 18.35
N ASP A 17 16.51 0.75 18.87
CA ASP A 17 15.51 1.37 19.73
C ASP A 17 16.25 1.82 20.99
N VAL A 18 16.73 3.06 20.96
CA VAL A 18 17.12 3.76 22.17
C VAL A 18 15.85 3.79 23.03
N GLU A 19 15.78 2.92 24.04
CA GLU A 19 14.71 2.93 25.05
C GLU A 19 14.69 4.33 25.68
N ARG A 20 13.87 5.22 25.13
CA ARG A 20 13.62 6.53 25.71
C ARG A 20 12.84 6.29 27.00
N GLU A 21 13.34 6.82 28.10
CA GLU A 21 12.62 6.77 29.38
C GLU A 21 11.21 7.35 29.20
N ALA A 22 10.19 6.52 29.42
CA ALA A 22 8.79 6.92 29.34
C ALA A 22 8.33 7.46 30.70
N PHE A 23 7.75 8.65 30.70
CA PHE A 23 7.22 9.34 31.87
C PHE A 23 5.70 9.44 31.80
N THR A 24 5.04 9.63 32.94
CA THR A 24 3.59 9.86 33.01
C THR A 24 3.23 11.14 33.75
N SER A 25 2.12 11.76 33.36
CA SER A 25 1.55 12.93 34.03
C SER A 25 0.03 12.95 33.82
N GLY A 26 -0.71 12.54 34.86
CA GLY A 26 -2.15 12.32 34.74
C GLY A 26 -2.44 11.22 33.72
N ASP A 27 -3.24 11.56 32.70
CA ASP A 27 -3.64 10.65 31.63
C ASP A 27 -2.62 10.55 30.47
N TYR A 28 -1.53 11.31 30.51
CA TYR A 28 -0.53 11.39 29.44
C TYR A 28 0.71 10.55 29.73
N GLU A 29 1.21 9.91 28.68
CA GLU A 29 2.55 9.33 28.58
C GLU A 29 3.40 10.23 27.67
N TYR A 30 4.67 10.45 28.04
CA TYR A 30 5.57 11.32 27.28
C TYR A 30 7.04 10.92 27.43
N ALA A 31 7.85 11.33 26.46
CA ALA A 31 9.31 11.24 26.49
C ALA A 31 9.95 12.63 26.58
N LEU A 32 11.14 12.70 27.18
CA LEU A 32 11.97 13.91 27.16
C LEU A 32 12.76 13.99 25.85
N LEU A 33 12.79 15.18 25.25
CA LEU A 33 13.63 15.49 24.09
C LEU A 33 14.96 16.13 24.53
N ASP A 34 15.96 16.09 23.66
CA ASP A 34 17.33 16.59 23.93
C ASP A 34 17.35 18.10 24.27
N ASP A 35 16.37 18.86 23.78
CA ASP A 35 16.22 20.30 24.08
C ASP A 35 15.53 20.57 25.43
N GLY A 36 15.21 19.52 26.19
CA GLY A 36 14.56 19.57 27.49
C GLY A 36 13.04 19.76 27.44
N THR A 37 12.42 19.68 26.26
CA THR A 37 10.96 19.71 26.05
C THR A 37 10.37 18.29 26.01
N VAL A 38 9.06 18.14 25.79
CA VAL A 38 8.39 16.83 25.82
C VAL A 38 7.68 16.50 24.52
N GLU A 39 7.72 15.21 24.20
CA GLU A 39 6.93 14.56 23.15
C GLU A 39 5.86 13.69 23.80
N ILE A 40 4.58 13.93 23.50
CA ILE A 40 3.50 13.05 23.96
C ILE A 40 3.56 11.76 23.14
N THR A 41 3.70 10.64 23.84
CA THR A 41 3.81 9.30 23.24
C THR A 41 2.56 8.46 23.48
N GLY A 42 1.67 8.89 24.38
CA GLY A 42 0.46 8.16 24.72
C GLY A 42 -0.56 9.00 25.48
N TYR A 43 -1.84 8.65 25.36
CA TYR A 43 -2.93 9.20 26.15
C TYR A 43 -3.94 8.11 26.53
N ASN A 44 -4.09 7.87 27.83
CA ASN A 44 -4.95 6.83 28.40
C ASN A 44 -6.25 7.39 29.02
N GLY A 45 -6.50 8.69 28.86
CA GLY A 45 -7.66 9.35 29.41
C GLY A 45 -8.95 9.05 28.66
N LYS A 46 -10.09 9.41 29.25
CA LYS A 46 -11.44 9.18 28.69
C LYS A 46 -12.20 10.45 28.36
N ALA A 47 -11.51 11.58 28.25
CA ALA A 47 -12.14 12.85 27.91
C ALA A 47 -12.80 12.79 26.53
N GLU A 48 -14.05 13.25 26.45
CA GLU A 48 -14.75 13.43 25.17
C GLU A 48 -14.24 14.68 24.42
N LYS A 49 -13.83 15.70 25.18
CA LYS A 49 -13.25 16.94 24.64
C LYS A 49 -11.93 17.19 25.34
N LEU A 50 -10.85 17.23 24.58
CA LEU A 50 -9.50 17.36 25.12
C LEU A 50 -8.83 18.63 24.63
N THR A 51 -8.16 19.33 25.54
CA THR A 51 -7.14 20.32 25.17
C THR A 51 -5.81 19.75 25.60
N ILE A 52 -4.90 19.55 24.66
CA ILE A 52 -3.54 19.11 25.00
C ILE A 52 -2.89 20.21 25.84
N PRO A 53 -2.28 19.89 26.98
CA PRO A 53 -1.68 20.91 27.83
C PRO A 53 -0.41 21.48 27.18
N ASN A 54 -0.14 22.75 27.44
CA ASN A 54 1.13 23.38 27.04
C ASN A 54 2.35 22.84 27.79
N MET A 55 2.12 22.23 28.95
CA MET A 55 3.16 21.75 29.86
C MET A 55 2.76 20.41 30.46
N LEU A 56 3.70 19.47 30.56
CA LEU A 56 3.59 18.25 31.36
C LEU A 56 4.71 18.26 32.40
N ASN A 57 4.36 18.12 33.68
CA ASN A 57 5.31 18.16 34.81
C ASN A 57 6.34 19.32 34.74
N GLY A 58 5.90 20.52 34.35
CA GLY A 58 6.77 21.70 34.26
C GLY A 58 7.69 21.76 33.05
N LYS A 59 7.55 20.82 32.09
CA LYS A 59 8.25 20.81 30.80
C LYS A 59 7.29 21.15 29.66
N LYS A 60 7.76 21.91 28.67
CA LYS A 60 6.94 22.36 27.54
C LYS A 60 6.62 21.21 26.59
N VAL A 61 5.35 21.06 26.22
CA VAL A 61 4.92 20.10 25.18
C VAL A 61 5.22 20.69 23.81
N THR A 62 6.01 20.00 23.01
CA THR A 62 6.47 20.48 21.69
C THR A 62 6.26 19.48 20.57
N SER A 63 6.03 18.20 20.90
CA SER A 63 5.81 17.16 19.91
C SER A 63 4.66 16.23 20.32
N ILE A 64 4.01 15.66 19.32
CA ILE A 64 3.04 14.56 19.45
C ILE A 64 3.54 13.43 18.54
N ASP A 65 3.78 12.27 19.12
CA ASP A 65 4.35 11.14 18.40
C ASP A 65 3.32 10.36 17.57
N ASP A 66 3.80 9.42 16.76
CA ASP A 66 2.97 8.49 16.01
C ASP A 66 2.08 7.73 16.98
N ARG A 67 0.78 7.64 16.64
CA ARG A 67 -0.20 6.91 17.44
C ARG A 67 -0.32 7.36 18.91
N ALA A 68 0.12 8.58 19.27
CA ALA A 68 0.03 9.09 20.63
C ALA A 68 -1.39 9.10 21.23
N PHE A 69 -2.42 9.17 20.39
CA PHE A 69 -3.84 9.04 20.78
C PHE A 69 -4.47 7.80 20.15
N TYR A 70 -3.75 6.69 20.07
CA TYR A 70 -4.26 5.44 19.48
C TYR A 70 -5.52 4.93 20.18
N ARG A 71 -6.58 4.66 19.41
CA ARG A 71 -7.87 4.14 19.90
C ARG A 71 -8.45 4.94 21.07
N CYS A 72 -8.31 6.26 21.08
CA CYS A 72 -9.05 7.12 22.01
C CYS A 72 -10.53 7.22 21.62
N ASP A 73 -11.26 6.10 21.75
CA ASP A 73 -12.64 5.93 21.26
C ASP A 73 -13.69 6.72 22.05
N SER A 74 -13.31 7.40 23.12
CA SER A 74 -14.19 8.37 23.80
C SER A 74 -14.04 9.79 23.23
N LEU A 75 -12.94 10.09 22.54
CA LEU A 75 -12.55 11.45 22.17
C LEU A 75 -13.34 11.94 20.95
N ILE A 76 -14.22 12.92 21.16
CA ILE A 76 -15.04 13.55 20.11
C ILE A 76 -14.30 14.73 19.47
N SER A 77 -13.56 15.51 20.26
CA SER A 77 -12.78 16.64 19.73
C SER A 77 -11.51 16.92 20.52
N ILE A 78 -10.47 17.40 19.84
CA ILE A 78 -9.19 17.76 20.45
C ILE A 78 -8.71 19.14 20.00
N ILE A 79 -8.05 19.87 20.91
CA ILE A 79 -7.39 21.15 20.65
C ILE A 79 -5.87 20.96 20.75
N ILE A 80 -5.15 21.28 19.67
CA ILE A 80 -3.68 21.34 19.60
C ILE A 80 -3.23 22.74 20.04
N PRO A 81 -2.42 22.87 21.10
CA PRO A 81 -1.95 24.16 21.60
C PRO A 81 -0.74 24.66 20.81
N ASP A 82 -0.51 25.98 20.85
CA ASP A 82 0.56 26.71 20.15
C ASP A 82 1.98 26.26 20.49
N SER A 83 2.16 25.60 21.63
CA SER A 83 3.42 25.01 22.05
C SER A 83 3.86 23.82 21.20
N VAL A 84 2.93 23.07 20.58
CA VAL A 84 3.21 21.91 19.74
C VAL A 84 3.80 22.36 18.40
N ALA A 85 5.07 22.04 18.18
CA ALA A 85 5.80 22.37 16.97
C ALA A 85 5.84 21.22 15.95
N LYS A 86 5.72 19.97 16.41
CA LYS A 86 5.81 18.77 15.60
C LYS A 86 4.67 17.80 15.91
N ILE A 87 4.15 17.16 14.87
CA ILE A 87 3.20 16.06 14.96
C ILE A 87 3.70 15.00 13.98
N SER A 88 3.99 13.80 14.49
CA SER A 88 4.38 12.63 13.69
C SER A 88 3.21 12.10 12.86
N ALA A 89 3.41 11.00 12.11
CA ALA A 89 2.35 10.37 11.34
C ALA A 89 1.19 9.90 12.25
N ASN A 90 -0.03 9.82 11.71
CA ASN A 90 -1.17 9.13 12.34
C ASN A 90 -1.39 9.33 13.88
N PRO A 91 -1.36 10.57 14.42
CA PRO A 91 -1.45 10.79 15.87
C PRO A 91 -2.78 10.32 16.48
N PHE A 92 -3.85 10.23 15.67
CA PHE A 92 -5.22 9.87 16.07
C PHE A 92 -5.70 8.54 15.48
N ALA A 93 -4.77 7.62 15.23
CA ALA A 93 -5.06 6.31 14.65
C ALA A 93 -6.20 5.60 15.38
N TYR A 94 -7.18 5.11 14.62
CA TYR A 94 -8.34 4.37 15.13
C TYR A 94 -9.23 5.09 16.16
N CYS A 95 -9.13 6.41 16.34
CA CYS A 95 -10.09 7.17 17.16
C CYS A 95 -11.48 7.19 16.50
N SER A 96 -12.32 6.21 16.82
CA SER A 96 -13.58 5.99 16.11
C SER A 96 -14.65 7.07 16.31
N THR A 97 -14.53 7.89 17.37
CA THR A 97 -15.49 8.95 17.71
C THR A 97 -14.97 10.36 17.42
N LEU A 98 -13.71 10.51 17.01
CA LEU A 98 -13.10 11.83 16.80
C LEU A 98 -13.71 12.49 15.57
N LYS A 99 -14.41 13.59 15.78
CA LYS A 99 -15.13 14.37 14.76
C LYS A 99 -14.42 15.66 14.37
N SER A 100 -13.61 16.22 15.25
CA SER A 100 -12.97 17.53 14.98
C SER A 100 -11.64 17.71 15.71
N ILE A 101 -10.66 18.19 14.97
CA ILE A 101 -9.38 18.69 15.48
C ILE A 101 -9.38 20.20 15.34
N PHE A 102 -9.08 20.89 16.43
CA PHE A 102 -8.90 22.34 16.47
C PHE A 102 -7.44 22.67 16.76
N VAL A 103 -7.02 23.87 16.39
CA VAL A 103 -5.75 24.45 16.83
C VAL A 103 -6.05 25.72 17.62
N SER A 104 -5.19 26.09 18.56
CA SER A 104 -5.29 27.39 19.23
C SER A 104 -5.15 28.55 18.24
N SER A 105 -5.67 29.73 18.58
CA SER A 105 -5.51 30.95 17.77
C SER A 105 -4.03 31.30 17.57
N GLU A 106 -3.67 31.86 16.42
CA GLU A 106 -2.29 32.26 16.08
C GLU A 106 -1.25 31.12 16.11
N HIS A 107 -1.69 29.86 15.96
CA HIS A 107 -0.80 28.70 16.01
C HIS A 107 0.31 28.79 14.93
N PRO A 108 1.61 28.75 15.28
CA PRO A 108 2.70 29.00 14.34
C PRO A 108 2.90 27.91 13.27
N TYR A 109 2.64 26.64 13.61
CA TYR A 109 2.97 25.49 12.74
C TYR A 109 1.78 24.79 12.08
N PHE A 110 0.60 24.81 12.72
CA PHE A 110 -0.58 24.08 12.26
C PHE A 110 -1.78 25.02 12.06
N PHE A 111 -2.73 24.57 11.25
CA PHE A 111 -4.05 25.17 11.13
C PHE A 111 -5.09 24.07 11.00
N ALA A 112 -6.35 24.40 11.29
CA ALA A 112 -7.46 23.48 11.09
C ALA A 112 -8.54 24.14 10.23
N ILE A 113 -9.04 23.40 9.24
CA ILE A 113 -10.19 23.80 8.41
C ILE A 113 -11.25 22.73 8.60
N ASP A 114 -12.43 23.12 9.07
CA ASP A 114 -13.57 22.22 9.24
C ASP A 114 -13.22 20.94 10.02
N GLY A 115 -12.48 21.11 11.12
CA GLY A 115 -12.06 20.01 12.00
C GLY A 115 -10.94 19.11 11.45
N VAL A 116 -10.37 19.41 10.28
CA VAL A 116 -9.24 18.68 9.68
C VAL A 116 -7.94 19.39 9.97
N LEU A 117 -6.91 18.64 10.36
CA LEU A 117 -5.61 19.18 10.75
C LEU A 117 -4.66 19.29 9.56
N PHE A 118 -4.01 20.44 9.45
CA PHE A 118 -3.02 20.75 8.41
C PHE A 118 -1.75 21.34 9.00
N ARG A 119 -0.63 21.12 8.31
CA ARG A 119 0.67 21.74 8.62
C ARG A 119 0.96 22.88 7.66
N LYS A 120 1.38 24.03 8.21
CA LYS A 120 1.66 25.26 7.45
C LYS A 120 2.91 25.17 6.59
N ALA A 121 3.97 24.54 7.11
CA ALA A 121 5.30 24.57 6.49
C ALA A 121 5.33 24.03 5.04
N ASP A 122 4.50 23.02 4.75
CA ASP A 122 4.44 22.35 3.45
C ASP A 122 3.00 22.12 2.97
N SER A 123 2.05 22.93 3.46
CA SER A 123 0.62 22.86 3.14
C SER A 123 0.08 21.42 3.08
N CYS A 124 0.40 20.62 4.11
CA CYS A 124 0.11 19.19 4.14
C CYS A 124 -1.13 18.91 5.00
N LEU A 125 -2.05 18.10 4.49
CA LEU A 125 -3.13 17.51 5.30
C LEU A 125 -2.52 16.42 6.19
N ILE A 126 -2.66 16.56 7.50
CA ILE A 126 -2.03 15.67 8.49
C ILE A 126 -3.03 14.63 9.02
N SER A 127 -4.26 15.05 9.31
CA SER A 127 -5.26 14.12 9.83
C SER A 127 -6.68 14.59 9.54
N TYR A 128 -7.42 13.72 8.84
CA TYR A 128 -8.86 13.74 8.77
C TYR A 128 -9.43 12.88 9.91
N PRO A 129 -10.34 13.42 10.75
CA PRO A 129 -10.87 12.64 11.86
C PRO A 129 -11.76 11.47 11.41
N LYS A 130 -11.39 10.24 11.80
CA LYS A 130 -12.10 9.01 11.45
C LYS A 130 -13.58 9.02 11.82
N GLY A 131 -13.95 9.59 12.96
CA GLY A 131 -15.32 9.59 13.48
C GLY A 131 -16.27 10.57 12.79
N ARG A 132 -15.83 11.26 11.73
CA ARG A 132 -16.71 12.11 10.91
C ARG A 132 -17.69 11.25 10.11
N GLU A 133 -18.94 11.68 10.09
CA GLU A 133 -20.05 11.00 9.40
C GLU A 133 -20.24 11.49 7.94
N TYR A 134 -19.37 12.38 7.46
CA TYR A 134 -19.43 12.85 6.08
C TYR A 134 -19.00 11.74 5.12
N THR A 135 -19.76 11.57 4.04
CA THR A 135 -19.45 10.61 2.98
C THR A 135 -18.56 11.19 1.89
N THR A 136 -18.34 12.50 1.89
CA THR A 136 -17.48 13.18 0.92
C THR A 136 -16.61 14.21 1.61
N TYR A 137 -15.44 14.47 1.04
CA TYR A 137 -14.58 15.56 1.49
C TYR A 137 -13.88 16.23 0.32
N ASN A 138 -13.89 17.56 0.31
CA ASN A 138 -13.16 18.37 -0.67
C ASN A 138 -11.91 18.93 0.01
N ILE A 139 -10.74 18.46 -0.40
CA ILE A 139 -9.48 19.00 0.12
C ILE A 139 -9.35 20.46 -0.38
N PRO A 140 -9.05 21.43 0.50
CA PRO A 140 -8.93 22.83 0.09
C PRO A 140 -7.85 23.07 -0.97
N GLN A 141 -8.11 24.03 -1.87
CA GLN A 141 -7.10 24.50 -2.83
C GLN A 141 -5.86 25.06 -2.10
N GLY A 142 -4.68 24.84 -2.68
CA GLY A 142 -3.40 25.25 -2.10
C GLY A 142 -2.78 24.25 -1.14
N ILE A 143 -3.49 23.17 -0.79
CA ILE A 143 -2.90 21.99 -0.14
C ILE A 143 -2.04 21.26 -1.16
N THR A 144 -0.78 21.00 -0.80
CA THR A 144 0.23 20.43 -1.70
C THR A 144 0.56 18.97 -1.40
N ALA A 145 0.19 18.46 -0.23
CA ALA A 145 0.43 17.06 0.12
C ALA A 145 -0.68 16.47 0.99
N ILE A 146 -0.93 15.17 0.81
CA ILE A 146 -1.70 14.33 1.73
C ILE A 146 -0.69 13.51 2.53
N GLY A 147 -0.64 13.75 3.84
CA GLY A 147 0.36 13.16 4.73
C GLY A 147 0.17 11.67 4.98
N ASN A 148 1.18 11.06 5.61
CA ASN A 148 1.14 9.65 6.00
C ASN A 148 -0.10 9.36 6.83
N SER A 149 -0.87 8.34 6.44
CA SER A 149 -2.08 7.90 7.16
C SER A 149 -3.14 9.00 7.36
N ALA A 150 -3.15 10.06 6.54
CA ALA A 150 -3.99 11.23 6.82
C ALA A 150 -5.51 10.94 6.83
N PHE A 151 -5.97 9.96 6.04
CA PHE A 151 -7.35 9.45 6.03
C PHE A 151 -7.43 7.99 6.52
N PHE A 152 -6.45 7.54 7.31
CA PHE A 152 -6.36 6.14 7.73
C PHE A 152 -7.63 5.64 8.44
N CYS A 153 -8.17 4.52 7.96
CA CYS A 153 -9.43 3.93 8.41
C CYS A 153 -10.64 4.90 8.43
N CYS A 154 -10.70 5.89 7.54
CA CYS A 154 -11.87 6.78 7.42
C CYS A 154 -13.04 6.04 6.73
N ASP A 155 -13.64 5.12 7.47
CA ASP A 155 -14.62 4.13 7.00
C ASP A 155 -15.92 4.75 6.45
N SER A 156 -16.21 6.03 6.73
CA SER A 156 -17.41 6.73 6.24
C SER A 156 -17.24 7.40 4.88
N LEU A 157 -16.00 7.69 4.46
CA LEU A 157 -15.74 8.40 3.20
C LEU A 157 -15.98 7.49 2.00
N ILE A 158 -16.86 7.94 1.10
CA ILE A 158 -17.19 7.31 -0.18
C ILE A 158 -16.37 7.92 -1.31
N SER A 159 -16.07 9.21 -1.24
CA SER A 159 -15.21 9.92 -2.20
C SER A 159 -14.45 11.07 -1.54
N VAL A 160 -13.28 11.38 -2.10
CA VAL A 160 -12.47 12.54 -1.71
C VAL A 160 -12.06 13.28 -2.97
N ALA A 161 -12.40 14.56 -3.07
CA ALA A 161 -11.94 15.41 -4.16
C ALA A 161 -10.55 15.97 -3.80
N ILE A 162 -9.55 15.55 -4.57
CA ILE A 162 -8.16 16.00 -4.44
C ILE A 162 -7.92 17.12 -5.45
N PRO A 163 -7.51 18.33 -5.01
CA PRO A 163 -7.25 19.44 -5.93
C PRO A 163 -5.91 19.26 -6.66
N ASP A 164 -5.80 19.85 -7.85
CA ASP A 164 -4.58 19.82 -8.69
C ASP A 164 -3.35 20.44 -7.99
N SER A 165 -3.52 21.18 -6.90
CA SER A 165 -2.40 21.66 -6.09
C SER A 165 -1.65 20.53 -5.36
N VAL A 166 -2.25 19.36 -5.17
CA VAL A 166 -1.63 18.21 -4.48
C VAL A 166 -0.61 17.54 -5.38
N ILE A 167 0.67 17.62 -4.99
CA ILE A 167 1.79 17.02 -5.73
C ILE A 167 2.24 15.67 -5.17
N SER A 168 1.76 15.30 -3.98
CA SER A 168 2.20 14.09 -3.26
C SER A 168 1.09 13.50 -2.39
N ILE A 169 0.87 12.18 -2.55
CA ILE A 169 0.05 11.36 -1.66
C ILE A 169 0.99 10.37 -0.99
N ARG A 170 1.19 10.52 0.32
CA ARG A 170 2.17 9.73 1.08
C ARG A 170 1.59 8.42 1.62
N ASP A 171 2.43 7.65 2.30
CA ASP A 171 2.16 6.26 2.67
C ASP A 171 0.92 6.09 3.54
N SER A 172 0.17 5.02 3.27
CA SER A 172 -1.08 4.64 3.92
C SER A 172 -2.14 5.75 3.96
N ALA A 173 -2.03 6.82 3.14
CA ALA A 173 -2.88 8.01 3.23
C ALA A 173 -4.37 7.71 3.23
N PHE A 174 -4.84 6.73 2.45
CA PHE A 174 -6.22 6.27 2.39
C PHE A 174 -6.38 4.81 2.85
N SER A 175 -5.36 4.22 3.47
CA SER A 175 -5.41 2.82 3.89
C SER A 175 -6.60 2.56 4.80
N CYS A 176 -7.27 1.43 4.58
CA CYS A 176 -8.48 0.99 5.25
C CYS A 176 -9.67 1.94 5.11
N CYS A 177 -9.74 2.85 4.12
CA CYS A 177 -10.97 3.58 3.81
C CYS A 177 -12.02 2.63 3.19
N LYS A 178 -12.73 1.86 4.01
CA LYS A 178 -13.55 0.73 3.54
C LYS A 178 -14.73 1.11 2.65
N SER A 179 -15.25 2.34 2.77
CA SER A 179 -16.38 2.81 1.95
C SER A 179 -15.95 3.57 0.70
N LEU A 180 -14.66 3.82 0.49
CA LEU A 180 -14.16 4.59 -0.65
C LEU A 180 -14.41 3.79 -1.94
N THR A 181 -15.27 4.30 -2.83
CA THR A 181 -15.69 3.56 -4.04
C THR A 181 -14.93 3.97 -5.30
N SER A 182 -14.46 5.22 -5.33
CA SER A 182 -13.68 5.79 -6.42
C SER A 182 -12.76 6.88 -5.90
N ILE A 183 -11.63 7.07 -6.57
CA ILE A 183 -10.73 8.18 -6.34
C ILE A 183 -10.11 8.64 -7.65
N THR A 184 -10.02 9.96 -7.83
CA THR A 184 -9.30 10.58 -8.95
C THR A 184 -8.02 11.17 -8.40
N ILE A 185 -6.88 10.63 -8.82
CA ILE A 185 -5.56 11.15 -8.47
C ILE A 185 -5.24 12.25 -9.50
N PRO A 186 -4.92 13.49 -9.08
CA PRO A 186 -4.68 14.59 -10.01
C PRO A 186 -3.35 14.46 -10.74
N ASP A 187 -3.26 15.03 -11.95
CA ASP A 187 -2.09 14.96 -12.84
C ASP A 187 -0.80 15.55 -12.25
N SER A 188 -0.88 16.28 -11.14
CA SER A 188 0.28 16.81 -10.42
C SER A 188 0.96 15.80 -9.50
N VAL A 189 0.34 14.64 -9.22
CA VAL A 189 0.91 13.60 -8.35
C VAL A 189 1.92 12.75 -9.11
N THR A 190 3.14 12.66 -8.59
CA THR A 190 4.26 11.96 -9.26
C THR A 190 4.53 10.54 -8.75
N SER A 191 3.94 10.17 -7.62
CA SER A 191 4.12 8.87 -6.97
C SER A 191 2.90 8.47 -6.13
N ILE A 192 2.59 7.17 -6.09
CA ILE A 192 1.67 6.57 -5.12
C ILE A 192 2.51 5.86 -4.07
N GLY A 193 2.47 6.33 -2.82
CA GLY A 193 3.26 5.77 -1.71
C GLY A 193 2.80 4.38 -1.27
N ASP A 194 3.53 3.79 -0.33
CA ASP A 194 3.27 2.45 0.17
C ASP A 194 1.91 2.40 0.86
N GLU A 195 1.18 1.30 0.70
CA GLU A 195 -0.14 1.05 1.29
C GLU A 195 -1.21 2.13 1.02
N THR A 196 -1.01 3.07 0.08
CA THR A 196 -1.84 4.27 -0.05
C THR A 196 -3.34 3.98 -0.06
N PHE A 197 -3.78 2.95 -0.80
CA PHE A 197 -5.17 2.48 -0.90
C PHE A 197 -5.36 1.06 -0.36
N SER A 198 -4.41 0.56 0.44
CA SER A 198 -4.50 -0.78 1.02
C SER A 198 -5.81 -0.97 1.78
N SER A 199 -6.48 -2.11 1.61
CA SER A 199 -7.75 -2.45 2.24
C SER A 199 -8.90 -1.46 1.98
N CYS A 200 -8.86 -0.70 0.88
CA CYS A 200 -10.02 0.01 0.35
C CYS A 200 -10.98 -0.97 -0.32
N VAL A 201 -11.69 -1.76 0.49
CA VAL A 201 -12.47 -2.94 0.03
C VAL A 201 -13.61 -2.61 -0.93
N SER A 202 -14.14 -1.38 -0.91
CA SER A 202 -15.20 -0.93 -1.83
C SER A 202 -14.69 -0.24 -3.08
N LEU A 203 -13.36 -0.07 -3.23
CA LEU A 203 -12.77 0.64 -4.35
C LEU A 203 -12.94 -0.18 -5.62
N THR A 204 -13.70 0.35 -6.58
CA THR A 204 -14.07 -0.38 -7.80
C THR A 204 -13.20 -0.04 -9.00
N SER A 205 -12.67 1.18 -9.02
CA SER A 205 -11.83 1.72 -10.08
C SER A 205 -10.92 2.81 -9.53
N VAL A 206 -9.76 2.94 -10.16
CA VAL A 206 -8.76 3.99 -9.88
C VAL A 206 -8.23 4.48 -11.22
N THR A 207 -8.18 5.80 -11.38
CA THR A 207 -7.46 6.42 -12.50
C THR A 207 -6.12 6.91 -11.98
N ILE A 208 -5.04 6.27 -12.44
CA ILE A 208 -3.67 6.67 -12.12
C ILE A 208 -3.19 7.60 -13.25
N PRO A 209 -2.79 8.85 -12.97
CA PRO A 209 -2.42 9.81 -14.00
C PRO A 209 -1.03 9.54 -14.59
N ASP A 210 -0.80 10.00 -15.82
CA ASP A 210 0.44 9.80 -16.58
C ASP A 210 1.70 10.41 -15.94
N SER A 211 1.55 11.21 -14.89
CA SER A 211 2.66 11.76 -14.11
C SER A 211 3.21 10.80 -13.06
N VAL A 212 2.49 9.71 -12.73
CA VAL A 212 2.91 8.73 -11.72
C VAL A 212 4.02 7.85 -12.27
N THR A 213 5.19 7.87 -11.63
CA THR A 213 6.37 7.10 -12.07
C THR A 213 6.57 5.79 -11.31
N SER A 214 5.92 5.63 -10.15
CA SER A 214 6.05 4.44 -9.30
C SER A 214 4.77 4.15 -8.51
N ILE A 215 4.47 2.85 -8.35
CA ILE A 215 3.44 2.33 -7.45
C ILE A 215 4.15 1.62 -6.29
N GLY A 216 3.99 2.15 -5.07
CA GLY A 216 4.62 1.63 -3.86
C GLY A 216 4.12 0.25 -3.41
N ASP A 217 4.78 -0.28 -2.39
CA ASP A 217 4.50 -1.60 -1.83
C ASP A 217 3.08 -1.61 -1.23
N SER A 218 2.32 -2.68 -1.47
CA SER A 218 0.95 -2.86 -1.00
C SER A 218 -0.03 -1.73 -1.37
N ALA A 219 0.27 -0.87 -2.34
CA ALA A 219 -0.49 0.34 -2.64
C ALA A 219 -2.00 0.11 -2.86
N PHE A 220 -2.39 -1.00 -3.48
CA PHE A 220 -3.78 -1.44 -3.72
C PHE A 220 -4.08 -2.81 -3.12
N SER A 221 -3.26 -3.28 -2.17
CA SER A 221 -3.45 -4.58 -1.53
C SER A 221 -4.83 -4.68 -0.89
N SER A 222 -5.50 -5.82 -1.04
CA SER A 222 -6.84 -6.09 -0.51
C SER A 222 -7.94 -5.12 -0.98
N CYS A 223 -7.77 -4.46 -2.13
CA CYS A 223 -8.85 -3.80 -2.85
C CYS A 223 -9.76 -4.85 -3.52
N VAL A 224 -10.52 -5.59 -2.70
CA VAL A 224 -11.26 -6.80 -3.14
C VAL A 224 -12.29 -6.55 -4.23
N SER A 225 -12.86 -5.33 -4.31
CA SER A 225 -13.86 -4.93 -5.32
C SER A 225 -13.26 -4.31 -6.59
N LEU A 226 -11.93 -4.15 -6.67
CA LEU A 226 -11.27 -3.52 -7.79
C LEU A 226 -11.33 -4.43 -9.01
N THR A 227 -12.03 -4.01 -10.05
CA THR A 227 -12.28 -4.85 -11.24
C THR A 227 -11.31 -4.59 -12.38
N SER A 228 -10.77 -3.37 -12.45
CA SER A 228 -9.82 -2.94 -13.47
C SER A 228 -8.93 -1.83 -12.95
N VAL A 229 -7.69 -1.80 -13.44
CA VAL A 229 -6.71 -0.74 -13.19
C VAL A 229 -6.00 -0.48 -14.51
N THR A 230 -5.87 0.78 -14.89
CA THR A 230 -4.98 1.20 -15.98
C THR A 230 -3.73 1.79 -15.33
N ILE A 231 -2.60 1.12 -15.52
CA ILE A 231 -1.29 1.62 -15.08
C ILE A 231 -0.72 2.44 -16.26
N PRO A 232 -0.34 3.71 -16.05
CA PRO A 232 0.13 4.57 -17.13
C PRO A 232 1.56 4.24 -17.58
N ASP A 233 1.89 4.58 -18.83
CA ASP A 233 3.17 4.29 -19.48
C ASP A 233 4.40 4.92 -18.80
N SER A 234 4.20 5.82 -17.83
CA SER A 234 5.27 6.42 -17.04
C SER A 234 5.72 5.56 -15.85
N VAL A 235 4.96 4.53 -15.47
CA VAL A 235 5.29 3.69 -14.31
C VAL A 235 6.42 2.71 -14.65
N THR A 236 7.55 2.82 -13.96
CA THR A 236 8.73 1.97 -14.21
C THR A 236 8.82 0.73 -13.33
N SER A 237 8.04 0.69 -12.23
CA SER A 237 8.08 -0.39 -11.24
C SER A 237 6.73 -0.57 -10.52
N ILE A 238 6.37 -1.82 -10.27
CA ILE A 238 5.24 -2.24 -9.42
C ILE A 238 5.82 -2.85 -8.13
N GLY A 239 5.53 -2.22 -6.99
CA GLY A 239 6.02 -2.65 -5.67
C GLY A 239 5.52 -4.03 -5.22
N ASN A 240 6.09 -4.52 -4.13
CA ASN A 240 5.73 -5.79 -3.53
C ASN A 240 4.28 -5.77 -3.05
N ILE A 241 3.52 -6.83 -3.31
CA ILE A 241 2.14 -7.02 -2.82
C ILE A 241 1.19 -5.91 -3.33
N ALA A 242 1.58 -5.12 -4.34
CA ALA A 242 0.88 -3.90 -4.77
C ALA A 242 -0.60 -4.11 -5.12
N PHE A 243 -0.96 -5.23 -5.75
CA PHE A 243 -2.34 -5.62 -6.09
C PHE A 243 -2.73 -6.97 -5.47
N SER A 244 -2.02 -7.41 -4.42
CA SER A 244 -2.34 -8.65 -3.71
C SER A 244 -3.77 -8.63 -3.20
N PHE A 245 -4.46 -9.77 -3.23
CA PHE A 245 -5.86 -9.93 -2.80
C PHE A 245 -6.86 -8.99 -3.51
N CYS A 246 -6.53 -8.45 -4.69
CA CYS A 246 -7.52 -7.84 -5.58
C CYS A 246 -8.40 -8.93 -6.23
N THR A 247 -9.28 -9.55 -5.42
CA THR A 247 -9.99 -10.77 -5.77
C THR A 247 -10.96 -10.63 -6.94
N SER A 248 -11.46 -9.42 -7.21
CA SER A 248 -12.34 -9.13 -8.36
C SER A 248 -11.63 -8.59 -9.59
N LEU A 249 -10.30 -8.45 -9.57
CA LEU A 249 -9.53 -7.95 -10.70
C LEU A 249 -9.54 -8.99 -11.82
N THR A 250 -10.16 -8.67 -12.95
CA THR A 250 -10.33 -9.61 -14.07
C THR A 250 -9.26 -9.48 -15.14
N SER A 251 -8.71 -8.26 -15.28
CA SER A 251 -7.67 -7.90 -16.23
C SER A 251 -6.85 -6.74 -15.67
N ILE A 252 -5.57 -6.72 -16.06
CA ILE A 252 -4.67 -5.59 -15.83
C ILE A 252 -3.71 -5.49 -17.02
N THR A 253 -3.41 -4.26 -17.45
CA THR A 253 -2.38 -4.00 -18.46
C THR A 253 -1.15 -3.46 -17.73
N ILE A 254 -0.04 -4.18 -17.83
CA ILE A 254 1.27 -3.70 -17.36
C ILE A 254 1.91 -2.95 -18.53
N PRO A 255 2.33 -1.68 -18.37
CA PRO A 255 2.88 -0.89 -19.46
C PRO A 255 4.32 -1.29 -19.80
N ASP A 256 4.73 -1.00 -21.04
CA ASP A 256 6.04 -1.34 -21.60
C ASP A 256 7.23 -0.69 -20.87
N SER A 257 6.99 0.27 -19.97
CA SER A 257 8.03 0.89 -19.14
C SER A 257 8.37 0.11 -17.87
N VAL A 258 7.54 -0.87 -17.47
CA VAL A 258 7.77 -1.65 -16.24
C VAL A 258 8.90 -2.65 -16.44
N THR A 259 9.95 -2.53 -15.63
CA THR A 259 11.14 -3.39 -15.75
C THR A 259 11.15 -4.60 -14.81
N SER A 260 10.31 -4.58 -13.77
CA SER A 260 10.22 -5.62 -12.75
C SER A 260 8.81 -5.72 -12.14
N ILE A 261 8.36 -6.94 -11.86
CA ILE A 261 7.15 -7.23 -11.08
C ILE A 261 7.59 -7.69 -9.69
N GLY A 262 7.24 -6.92 -8.64
CA GLY A 262 7.63 -7.21 -7.25
C GLY A 262 7.01 -8.47 -6.66
N ASP A 263 7.51 -8.85 -5.48
CA ASP A 263 7.09 -10.06 -4.78
C ASP A 263 5.61 -9.97 -4.39
N GLY A 264 4.83 -10.99 -4.73
CA GLY A 264 3.40 -11.07 -4.43
C GLY A 264 2.55 -10.00 -5.11
N ALA A 265 3.06 -9.31 -6.13
CA ALA A 265 2.39 -8.15 -6.75
C ALA A 265 0.92 -8.43 -7.14
N PHE A 266 0.60 -9.63 -7.61
CA PHE A 266 -0.75 -10.10 -7.96
C PHE A 266 -1.17 -11.34 -7.18
N TYR A 267 -0.58 -11.57 -5.99
CA TYR A 267 -0.90 -12.71 -5.15
C TYR A 267 -2.41 -12.76 -4.84
N ALA A 268 -3.02 -13.94 -4.97
CA ALA A 268 -4.44 -14.19 -4.71
C ALA A 268 -5.42 -13.30 -5.51
N CYS A 269 -5.04 -12.85 -6.70
CA CYS A 269 -5.96 -12.28 -7.69
C CYS A 269 -6.82 -13.38 -8.34
N TYR A 270 -7.75 -13.96 -7.58
CA TYR A 270 -8.51 -15.16 -7.99
C TYR A 270 -9.28 -15.01 -9.30
N SER A 271 -9.76 -13.80 -9.65
CA SER A 271 -10.53 -13.55 -10.88
C SER A 271 -9.68 -13.17 -12.09
N LEU A 272 -8.36 -13.05 -11.94
CA LEU A 272 -7.48 -12.63 -13.04
C LEU A 272 -7.41 -13.73 -14.09
N THR A 273 -7.94 -13.45 -15.29
CA THR A 273 -8.08 -14.47 -16.36
C THR A 273 -6.93 -14.46 -17.36
N SER A 274 -6.35 -13.27 -17.56
CA SER A 274 -5.25 -13.03 -18.49
C SER A 274 -4.42 -11.84 -17.97
N ILE A 275 -3.12 -11.88 -18.29
CA ILE A 275 -2.21 -10.77 -18.08
C ILE A 275 -1.15 -10.80 -19.19
N THR A 276 -0.79 -9.63 -19.69
CA THR A 276 0.33 -9.46 -20.62
C THR A 276 1.52 -8.94 -19.81
N ILE A 277 2.61 -9.70 -19.80
CA ILE A 277 3.90 -9.22 -19.27
C ILE A 277 4.64 -8.55 -20.44
N PRO A 278 5.04 -7.27 -20.32
CA PRO A 278 5.70 -6.56 -21.41
C PRO A 278 7.16 -6.98 -21.59
N ASP A 279 7.69 -6.77 -22.80
CA ASP A 279 9.06 -7.15 -23.22
C ASP A 279 10.19 -6.41 -22.48
N SER A 280 9.84 -5.46 -21.61
CA SER A 280 10.78 -4.76 -20.74
C SER A 280 10.99 -5.43 -19.39
N VAL A 281 10.11 -6.36 -18.98
CA VAL A 281 10.22 -7.05 -17.70
C VAL A 281 11.37 -8.03 -17.73
N THR A 282 12.27 -7.90 -16.76
CA THR A 282 13.47 -8.77 -16.64
C THR A 282 13.35 -9.79 -15.52
N SER A 283 12.46 -9.56 -14.55
CA SER A 283 12.25 -10.41 -13.37
C SER A 283 10.78 -10.45 -12.94
N ILE A 284 10.34 -11.65 -12.57
CA ILE A 284 9.05 -11.92 -11.92
C ILE A 284 9.35 -12.36 -10.48
N GLY A 285 8.93 -11.59 -9.49
CA GLY A 285 9.21 -11.82 -8.07
C GLY A 285 8.56 -13.07 -7.46
N ASP A 286 8.92 -13.34 -6.21
CA ASP A 286 8.39 -14.47 -5.45
C ASP A 286 6.88 -14.30 -5.23
N TRP A 287 6.10 -15.37 -5.35
CA TRP A 287 4.63 -15.37 -5.23
C TRP A 287 3.87 -14.40 -6.16
N ALA A 288 4.52 -13.81 -7.18
CA ALA A 288 3.97 -12.70 -7.98
C ALA A 288 2.55 -12.94 -8.52
N PHE A 289 2.25 -14.16 -8.96
CA PHE A 289 0.95 -14.61 -9.46
C PHE A 289 0.41 -15.82 -8.69
N SER A 290 0.94 -16.09 -7.49
CA SER A 290 0.50 -17.24 -6.70
C SER A 290 -0.98 -17.11 -6.35
N SER A 291 -1.71 -18.22 -6.44
CA SER A 291 -3.15 -18.32 -6.24
C SER A 291 -4.01 -17.50 -7.23
N CYS A 292 -3.48 -17.13 -8.40
CA CYS A 292 -4.30 -16.65 -9.53
C CYS A 292 -5.07 -17.82 -10.17
N THR A 293 -6.08 -18.34 -9.48
CA THR A 293 -6.76 -19.60 -9.84
C THR A 293 -7.52 -19.57 -11.15
N SER A 294 -7.91 -18.39 -11.66
CA SER A 294 -8.58 -18.22 -12.97
C SER A 294 -7.62 -17.93 -14.14
N LEU A 295 -6.31 -17.79 -13.89
CA LEU A 295 -5.34 -17.46 -14.94
C LEU A 295 -5.17 -18.67 -15.87
N THR A 296 -5.50 -18.51 -17.16
CA THR A 296 -5.58 -19.64 -18.10
C THR A 296 -4.31 -19.86 -18.92
N SER A 297 -3.63 -18.75 -19.25
CA SER A 297 -2.37 -18.72 -19.99
C SER A 297 -1.60 -17.46 -19.64
N ILE A 298 -0.28 -17.54 -19.75
CA ILE A 298 0.62 -16.40 -19.65
C ILE A 298 1.82 -16.63 -20.57
N THR A 299 2.25 -15.57 -21.26
CA THR A 299 3.48 -15.59 -22.06
C THR A 299 4.57 -14.89 -21.28
N ILE A 300 5.69 -15.58 -21.07
CA ILE A 300 6.89 -14.99 -20.46
C ILE A 300 7.73 -14.40 -21.60
N PRO A 301 8.00 -13.08 -21.61
CA PRO A 301 8.74 -12.46 -22.70
C PRO A 301 10.23 -12.80 -22.67
N ASP A 302 10.89 -12.71 -23.82
CA ASP A 302 12.30 -13.07 -24.03
C ASP A 302 13.27 -12.25 -23.14
N SER A 303 12.82 -11.14 -22.56
CA SER A 303 13.58 -10.32 -21.63
C SER A 303 13.71 -10.92 -20.22
N VAL A 304 12.82 -11.84 -19.84
CA VAL A 304 12.79 -12.39 -18.48
C VAL A 304 13.96 -13.33 -18.26
N THR A 305 14.71 -13.11 -17.18
CA THR A 305 15.85 -13.93 -16.78
C THR A 305 15.63 -14.69 -15.46
N PHE A 306 14.65 -14.23 -14.67
CA PHE A 306 14.37 -14.70 -13.31
C PHE A 306 12.87 -14.87 -13.07
N ILE A 307 12.47 -16.05 -12.59
CA ILE A 307 11.13 -16.36 -12.08
C ILE A 307 11.28 -16.80 -10.62
N GLY A 308 10.67 -16.07 -9.69
CA GLY A 308 10.81 -16.29 -8.25
C GLY A 308 10.15 -17.54 -7.70
N ASP A 309 10.38 -17.79 -6.41
CA ASP A 309 9.80 -18.90 -5.66
C ASP A 309 8.28 -18.78 -5.64
N SER A 310 7.58 -19.89 -5.89
CA SER A 310 6.12 -19.95 -5.93
C SER A 310 5.46 -18.92 -6.86
N ALA A 311 6.16 -18.35 -7.86
CA ALA A 311 5.64 -17.26 -8.69
C ALA A 311 4.26 -17.52 -9.32
N PHE A 312 3.96 -18.75 -9.73
CA PHE A 312 2.67 -19.21 -10.28
C PHE A 312 2.10 -20.39 -9.47
N ASP A 313 2.42 -20.49 -8.18
CA ASP A 313 1.89 -21.57 -7.32
C ASP A 313 0.36 -21.49 -7.22
N PHE A 314 -0.33 -22.63 -7.23
CA PHE A 314 -1.80 -22.72 -7.21
C PHE A 314 -2.54 -21.94 -8.32
N CYS A 315 -1.91 -21.75 -9.49
CA CYS A 315 -2.63 -21.30 -10.70
C CYS A 315 -3.43 -22.47 -11.32
N GLU A 316 -4.53 -22.86 -10.68
CA GLU A 316 -5.29 -24.10 -11.00
C GLU A 316 -5.81 -24.19 -12.44
N SER A 317 -6.15 -23.06 -13.06
CA SER A 317 -6.64 -22.98 -14.45
C SER A 317 -5.54 -22.84 -15.49
N LEU A 318 -4.27 -22.75 -15.08
CA LEU A 318 -3.16 -22.49 -16.00
C LEU A 318 -2.87 -23.76 -16.81
N THR A 319 -3.02 -23.65 -18.13
CA THR A 319 -2.89 -24.78 -19.05
C THR A 319 -1.62 -24.74 -19.88
N SER A 320 -1.14 -23.54 -20.20
CA SER A 320 0.07 -23.37 -21.01
C SER A 320 0.86 -22.15 -20.59
N VAL A 321 2.18 -22.32 -20.57
CA VAL A 321 3.16 -21.25 -20.36
C VAL A 321 4.31 -21.49 -21.32
N SER A 322 4.65 -20.46 -22.11
CA SER A 322 5.89 -20.46 -22.89
C SER A 322 6.98 -19.79 -22.05
N ILE A 323 8.07 -20.50 -21.79
CA ILE A 323 9.23 -19.99 -21.03
C ILE A 323 10.42 -19.90 -22.00
N PRO A 324 10.98 -18.71 -22.25
CA PRO A 324 12.06 -18.52 -23.23
C PRO A 324 13.43 -18.98 -22.71
N ASP A 325 14.42 -19.05 -23.61
CA ASP A 325 15.78 -19.54 -23.32
C ASP A 325 16.58 -18.58 -22.42
N SER A 326 16.15 -17.32 -22.36
CA SER A 326 16.72 -16.28 -21.52
C SER A 326 16.50 -16.51 -20.02
N VAL A 327 15.51 -17.33 -19.64
CA VAL A 327 15.26 -17.66 -18.23
C VAL A 327 16.39 -18.54 -17.71
N THR A 328 17.15 -18.02 -16.76
CA THR A 328 18.31 -18.68 -16.14
C THR A 328 18.05 -19.14 -14.71
N PHE A 329 16.92 -18.73 -14.13
CA PHE A 329 16.49 -19.12 -12.80
C PHE A 329 14.96 -19.26 -12.75
N ILE A 330 14.51 -20.34 -12.13
CA ILE A 330 13.11 -20.60 -11.78
C ILE A 330 13.12 -21.13 -10.35
N GLY A 331 12.44 -20.41 -9.47
CA GLY A 331 12.38 -20.68 -8.04
C GLY A 331 11.63 -21.94 -7.65
N ASP A 332 11.76 -22.32 -6.39
CA ASP A 332 11.11 -23.50 -5.83
C ASP A 332 9.59 -23.36 -5.91
N ASN A 333 8.90 -24.43 -6.30
CA ASN A 333 7.44 -24.47 -6.41
C ASN A 333 6.83 -23.42 -7.37
N ALA A 334 7.62 -22.81 -8.26
CA ALA A 334 7.15 -21.72 -9.13
C ALA A 334 5.90 -22.07 -9.96
N PHE A 335 5.65 -23.34 -10.23
CA PHE A 335 4.45 -23.83 -10.94
C PHE A 335 3.75 -24.99 -10.19
N SER A 336 3.92 -25.05 -8.86
CA SER A 336 3.20 -26.01 -8.03
C SER A 336 1.68 -25.73 -8.07
N GLY A 337 0.85 -26.73 -7.78
CA GLY A 337 -0.61 -26.56 -7.78
C GLY A 337 -1.23 -26.20 -9.15
N CYS A 338 -0.52 -26.43 -10.26
CA CYS A 338 -0.98 -26.22 -11.62
C CYS A 338 -1.29 -27.57 -12.33
N PRO A 339 -2.41 -28.25 -12.03
CA PRO A 339 -2.63 -29.65 -12.41
C PRO A 339 -2.76 -29.91 -13.91
N ASN A 340 -3.09 -28.89 -14.71
CA ASN A 340 -3.32 -29.00 -16.16
C ASN A 340 -2.23 -28.33 -16.99
N LEU A 341 -1.12 -27.92 -16.36
CA LEU A 341 -0.07 -27.15 -17.02
C LEU A 341 0.79 -28.00 -17.95
N THR A 342 1.01 -27.52 -19.16
CA THR A 342 2.08 -27.95 -20.05
C THR A 342 2.98 -26.76 -20.39
N LEU A 343 4.29 -26.89 -20.15
CA LEU A 343 5.26 -25.86 -20.50
C LEU A 343 5.71 -25.99 -21.97
N THR A 344 5.89 -24.89 -22.66
CA THR A 344 6.65 -24.85 -23.92
C THR A 344 8.01 -24.24 -23.61
N VAL A 345 9.08 -25.02 -23.81
CA VAL A 345 10.45 -24.65 -23.39
C VAL A 345 11.45 -24.96 -24.51
N PRO A 346 12.52 -24.16 -24.69
CA PRO A 346 13.60 -24.48 -25.64
C PRO A 346 14.36 -25.75 -25.23
N ARG A 347 14.92 -26.46 -26.20
CA ARG A 347 15.76 -27.65 -25.95
C ARG A 347 17.00 -27.26 -25.15
N SER A 348 17.34 -28.07 -24.15
CA SER A 348 18.52 -27.87 -23.31
C SER A 348 18.56 -26.53 -22.54
N SER A 349 17.42 -25.85 -22.41
CA SER A 349 17.27 -24.65 -21.59
C SER A 349 17.22 -24.97 -20.09
N TYR A 350 17.42 -23.95 -19.25
CA TYR A 350 17.18 -24.07 -17.80
C TYR A 350 15.73 -24.49 -17.52
N ALA A 351 14.77 -23.90 -18.26
CA ALA A 351 13.35 -24.22 -18.13
C ALA A 351 13.04 -25.69 -18.45
N ALA A 352 13.74 -26.30 -19.41
CA ALA A 352 13.58 -27.72 -19.73
C ALA A 352 14.07 -28.63 -18.59
N GLU A 353 15.21 -28.33 -17.97
CA GLU A 353 15.69 -29.12 -16.82
C GLU A 353 14.83 -28.89 -15.57
N TYR A 354 14.34 -27.67 -15.36
CA TYR A 354 13.38 -27.37 -14.29
C TYR A 354 12.09 -28.19 -14.46
N ALA A 355 11.50 -28.19 -15.66
CA ALA A 355 10.27 -28.93 -15.96
C ALA A 355 10.45 -30.44 -15.71
N LYS A 356 11.59 -30.99 -16.15
CA LYS A 356 11.94 -32.40 -15.94
C LYS A 356 12.16 -32.73 -14.47
N THR A 357 12.86 -31.89 -13.72
CA THR A 357 13.14 -32.11 -12.29
C THR A 357 11.87 -32.07 -11.44
N ASN A 358 10.93 -31.19 -11.79
CA ASN A 358 9.66 -31.02 -11.08
C ASN A 358 8.51 -31.87 -11.66
N ASN A 359 8.81 -32.74 -12.62
CA ASN A 359 7.84 -33.63 -13.26
C ASN A 359 6.62 -32.88 -13.85
N ILE A 360 6.87 -31.71 -14.45
CA ILE A 360 5.88 -30.88 -15.14
C ILE A 360 5.85 -31.31 -16.62
N PRO A 361 4.68 -31.57 -17.23
CA PRO A 361 4.59 -31.83 -18.67
C PRO A 361 5.18 -30.68 -19.50
N TYR A 362 5.94 -30.98 -20.55
CA TYR A 362 6.49 -29.95 -21.43
C TYR A 362 6.64 -30.40 -22.89
N THR A 363 6.68 -29.42 -23.80
CA THR A 363 6.91 -29.55 -25.25
C THR A 363 8.02 -28.59 -25.71
N TYR A 364 8.49 -28.78 -26.94
CA TYR A 364 9.44 -27.89 -27.60
C TYR A 364 8.72 -27.06 -28.69
N PRO A 365 9.13 -25.81 -28.97
CA PRO A 365 8.53 -24.97 -30.00
C PRO A 365 8.47 -25.63 -31.39
N ASP A 366 9.47 -26.47 -31.72
CA ASP A 366 9.58 -27.14 -33.01
C ASP A 366 9.50 -28.66 -32.89
N ALA A 367 8.30 -29.22 -33.03
CA ALA A 367 8.09 -30.66 -33.19
C ALA A 367 8.46 -31.18 -34.59
N ASN A 368 8.82 -30.32 -35.56
CA ASN A 368 8.96 -30.68 -36.97
C ASN A 368 10.40 -30.66 -37.55
N ASP A 369 11.42 -30.24 -36.81
CA ASP A 369 12.77 -30.02 -37.40
C ASP A 369 13.69 -31.26 -37.44
N TRP A 370 13.20 -32.45 -37.07
CA TRP A 370 14.01 -33.67 -37.02
C TRP A 370 13.99 -34.50 -38.32
N LEU A 371 13.41 -33.99 -39.42
CA LEU A 371 13.40 -34.67 -40.72
C LEU A 371 14.45 -34.16 -41.73
N ASN A 372 15.30 -33.19 -41.36
CA ASN A 372 16.26 -32.57 -42.28
C ASN A 372 17.74 -32.65 -41.81
N ASN A 373 18.23 -33.82 -41.40
CA ASN A 373 19.67 -34.09 -41.34
C ASN A 373 20.00 -35.54 -41.66
#